data_AF-A0A7V2WW07-F1
#
_entry.id   AF-A0A7V2WW07-F1
#
_cell.length_a   1.000
_cell.length_b   1.000
_cell.length_c   1.000
_cell.angle_alpha   90.00
_cell.angle_beta   90.00
_cell.angle_gamma   90.00
#
_symmetry.space_group_name_H-M   'P 1'
#
loop_
_entity.id
_entity.type
_entity.pdbx_description
1 polymer ?
#
loop_
_entity_poly.entity_id
_entity_poly.type
_entity_poly.pdbx_seq_one_letter_code
_entity_poly.pdbx_strand_id
1 'polypeptide(L)'
;MSYLERIQACHGFDRSDYLDFVIADEVMGLTRPQFAEQLLRWEDVFQLNNNQLLLNPNLNNFEQRTQAVDPIMRQLHEEGVIPSWVE
;
A
#
# COMPACT_ATOMS: atom_id res chain seq x y z
N MET A 1 -32.26 4.90 9.74
CA MET A 1 -31.46 4.47 8.57
C MET A 1 -32.02 5.09 7.29
N SER A 2 -31.65 6.36 7.07
CA SER A 2 -31.86 7.11 5.83
C SER A 2 -30.71 6.88 4.85
N TYR A 3 -30.90 7.27 3.59
CA TYR A 3 -29.81 7.25 2.59
C TYR A 3 -28.59 8.07 3.04
N LEU A 4 -28.81 9.17 3.75
CA LEU A 4 -27.72 10.03 4.24
C LEU A 4 -26.86 9.34 5.31
N GLU A 5 -27.49 8.60 6.23
CA GLU A 5 -26.76 7.84 7.26
C GLU A 5 -25.87 6.75 6.63
N ARG A 6 -26.30 6.14 5.52
CA ARG A 6 -25.50 5.17 4.77
C ARG A 6 -24.28 5.81 4.11
N ILE A 7 -24.44 7.01 3.53
CA ILE A 7 -23.33 7.76 2.93
C ILE A 7 -22.32 8.13 4.01
N GLN A 8 -22.79 8.64 5.16
CA GLN A 8 -21.92 9.01 6.28
C GLN A 8 -21.15 7.80 6.82
N ALA A 9 -21.80 6.65 6.97
CA ALA A 9 -21.13 5.42 7.41
C ALA A 9 -20.02 4.95 6.45
N CYS A 10 -20.19 5.15 5.14
CA CYS A 10 -19.16 4.81 4.14
C CYS A 10 -18.03 5.85 4.05
N HIS A 11 -18.23 7.07 4.57
CA HIS A 11 -17.26 8.17 4.52
C HIS A 11 -16.42 8.32 5.80
N GLY A 12 -16.41 7.32 6.69
CA GLY A 12 -15.59 7.28 7.90
C GLY A 12 -14.09 7.07 7.62
N PHE A 13 -13.51 7.89 6.77
CA PHE A 13 -12.09 7.89 6.40
C PHE A 13 -11.41 9.13 7.02
N ASP A 14 -10.38 8.90 7.83
CA ASP A 14 -9.49 9.96 8.29
C ASP A 14 -8.18 9.92 7.51
N ARG A 15 -7.84 11.02 6.83
CA ARG A 15 -6.64 11.10 5.99
C ARG A 15 -5.35 11.10 6.80
N SER A 16 -5.37 11.55 8.06
CA SER A 16 -4.14 11.60 8.87
C SER A 16 -3.63 10.22 9.30
N ASP A 17 -4.47 9.20 9.23
CA ASP A 17 -4.12 7.82 9.60
C ASP A 17 -3.33 7.07 8.50
N TYR A 18 -3.08 7.72 7.36
CA TYR A 18 -2.51 7.09 6.18
C TYR A 18 -1.31 7.87 5.61
N LEU A 19 -0.40 7.13 5.01
CA LEU A 19 0.71 7.61 4.19
C LEU A 19 0.33 7.48 2.72
N ASP A 20 0.84 8.38 1.88
CA ASP A 20 0.70 8.23 0.43
C ASP A 20 1.54 7.04 -0.05
N PHE A 21 0.94 6.19 -0.88
CA PHE A 21 1.66 5.21 -1.67
C PHE A 21 1.90 5.79 -3.07
N VAL A 22 3.17 6.00 -3.41
CA VAL A 22 3.58 6.76 -4.58
C VAL A 22 4.36 5.87 -5.55
N ILE A 23 4.00 5.94 -6.83
CA ILE A 23 4.69 5.25 -7.92
C ILE A 23 4.94 6.26 -9.02
N ALA A 24 6.21 6.45 -9.41
CA ALA A 24 6.60 7.42 -10.45
C ALA A 24 6.00 8.82 -10.23
N ASP A 25 6.17 9.35 -9.00
CA ASP A 25 5.70 10.67 -8.55
C ASP A 25 4.17 10.87 -8.50
N GLU A 26 3.39 9.80 -8.71
CA GLU A 26 1.92 9.83 -8.63
C GLU A 26 1.42 9.03 -7.43
N VAL A 27 0.45 9.59 -6.68
CA VAL A 27 -0.20 8.92 -5.56
C VAL A 27 -1.17 7.87 -6.09
N MET A 28 -0.78 6.61 -5.98
CA MET A 28 -1.55 5.46 -6.45
C MET A 28 -2.44 4.86 -5.36
N GLY A 29 -2.19 5.21 -4.10
CA GLY A 29 -2.98 4.70 -3.00
C GLY A 29 -2.58 5.27 -1.66
N LEU A 30 -3.11 4.64 -0.62
CA LEU A 30 -2.88 4.98 0.77
C LEU A 30 -2.53 3.73 1.54
N THR A 31 -1.59 3.86 2.47
CA THR A 31 -1.17 2.77 3.35
C THR A 31 -1.13 3.24 4.78
N ARG A 32 -1.39 2.35 5.75
CA ARG A 32 -1.23 2.69 7.16
C ARG A 32 0.26 2.69 7.53
N PRO A 33 0.72 3.58 8.43
CA PRO A 33 2.11 3.61 8.87
C PRO A 33 2.64 2.24 9.34
N GLN A 34 1.85 1.51 10.13
CA GLN A 34 2.26 0.19 10.65
C GLN A 34 2.41 -0.85 9.54
N PHE A 35 1.64 -0.75 8.45
CA PHE A 35 1.78 -1.65 7.31
C PHE A 35 2.97 -1.25 6.43
N ALA A 36 3.21 0.05 6.26
CA ALA A 36 4.40 0.55 5.58
C ALA A 36 5.68 0.05 6.24
N GLU A 37 5.75 0.02 7.59
CA GLU A 37 6.89 -0.55 8.32
C GLU A 37 7.16 -2.02 7.97
N GLN A 38 6.13 -2.82 7.71
CA GLN A 38 6.32 -4.21 7.26
C GLN A 38 6.93 -4.26 5.85
N LEU A 39 6.53 -3.35 4.96
CA LEU A 39 7.03 -3.29 3.58
C LEU A 39 8.49 -2.83 3.49
N LEU A 40 9.00 -2.10 4.50
CA LEU A 40 10.39 -1.66 4.55
C LEU A 40 11.40 -2.80 4.77
N ARG A 41 10.93 -4.02 5.03
CA ARG A 41 11.79 -5.23 5.01
C ARG A 41 12.39 -5.50 3.62
N TRP A 42 11.79 -4.94 2.57
CA TRP A 42 12.24 -5.05 1.18
C TRP A 42 12.65 -3.68 0.64
N GLU A 43 13.76 -3.14 1.14
CA GLU A 43 14.28 -1.80 0.77
C GLU A 43 14.61 -1.66 -0.74
N ASP A 44 14.86 -2.78 -1.40
CA ASP A 44 15.05 -2.85 -2.86
C ASP A 44 13.76 -2.62 -3.66
N VAL A 45 12.58 -2.69 -3.02
CA VAL A 45 11.27 -2.52 -3.68
C VAL A 45 10.51 -1.33 -3.09
N PHE A 46 10.56 -1.14 -1.77
CA PHE A 46 9.84 -0.09 -1.07
C PHE A 46 10.79 0.82 -0.29
N GLN A 47 10.53 2.12 -0.33
CA GLN A 47 11.31 3.12 0.41
C GLN A 47 10.35 4.08 1.12
N LEU A 48 10.72 4.55 2.30
CA LEU A 48 9.97 5.59 2.99
C LEU A 48 10.69 6.94 2.85
N ASN A 49 9.97 7.96 2.37
CA ASN A 49 10.49 9.32 2.28
C ASN A 49 9.40 10.33 2.64
N ASN A 50 9.68 11.28 3.55
CA ASN A 50 8.77 12.36 3.90
C ASN A 50 7.32 11.92 4.18
N ASN A 51 7.12 10.83 4.94
CA ASN A 51 5.79 10.26 5.20
C ASN A 51 5.07 9.69 3.96
N GLN A 52 5.81 9.31 2.93
CA GLN A 52 5.31 8.63 1.74
C GLN A 52 6.03 7.30 1.56
N LEU A 53 5.27 6.27 1.23
CA LEU A 53 5.78 4.98 0.81
C LEU A 53 5.98 5.03 -0.72
N LEU A 54 7.22 4.94 -1.15
CA LEU A 54 7.62 4.97 -2.56
C LEU A 54 7.87 3.54 -3.04
N LEU A 55 7.40 3.23 -4.25
CA LEU A 55 7.88 2.07 -5.00
C LEU A 55 9.21 2.45 -5.68
N ASN A 56 10.18 1.55 -5.67
CA ASN A 56 11.52 1.80 -6.22
C ASN A 56 11.41 2.36 -7.66
N PRO A 57 11.95 3.56 -7.92
CA PRO A 57 11.84 4.20 -9.23
C PRO A 57 12.54 3.42 -10.35
N ASN A 58 13.45 2.49 -10.03
CA ASN A 58 14.09 1.63 -11.03
C ASN A 58 13.13 0.57 -11.63
N LEU A 59 11.96 0.33 -11.01
CA LEU A 59 10.90 -0.52 -11.54
C LEU A 59 10.08 0.28 -12.57
N ASN A 60 10.59 0.32 -13.80
CA ASN A 60 10.21 1.29 -14.82
C ASN A 60 8.99 0.91 -15.66
N ASN A 61 8.49 -0.32 -15.54
CA ASN A 61 7.31 -0.77 -16.27
C ASN A 61 6.38 -1.61 -15.39
N PHE A 62 5.13 -1.80 -15.84
CA PHE A 62 4.11 -2.52 -15.09
C PHE A 62 4.53 -3.94 -14.74
N GLU A 63 5.14 -4.67 -15.68
CA GLU A 63 5.56 -6.05 -15.46
C GLU A 63 6.63 -6.16 -14.37
N GLN A 64 7.66 -5.31 -14.41
CA GLN A 64 8.71 -5.25 -13.39
C GLN A 64 8.14 -4.95 -12.01
N ARG A 65 7.19 -4.01 -11.92
CA ARG A 65 6.53 -3.67 -10.65
C ARG A 65 5.74 -4.85 -10.10
N THR A 66 4.93 -5.50 -10.94
CA THR A 66 4.16 -6.68 -10.54
C THR A 66 5.08 -7.82 -10.10
N GLN A 67 6.12 -8.13 -10.88
CA GLN A 67 7.06 -9.20 -10.55
C GLN A 67 7.85 -8.94 -9.27
N ALA A 68 8.18 -7.68 -8.96
CA ALA A 68 8.86 -7.31 -7.73
C ALA A 68 7.93 -7.37 -6.50
N VAL A 69 6.67 -6.98 -6.65
CA VAL A 69 5.72 -6.87 -5.53
C VAL A 69 5.01 -8.19 -5.22
N ASP A 70 4.71 -9.02 -6.22
CA ASP A 70 3.99 -10.30 -6.04
C ASP A 70 4.61 -11.23 -4.97
N PRO A 71 5.92 -11.55 -4.99
CA PRO A 71 6.50 -12.43 -3.97
C PRO A 71 6.43 -11.82 -2.57
N ILE A 72 6.49 -10.48 -2.46
CA ILE A 72 6.39 -9.78 -1.17
C ILE A 72 4.99 -9.94 -0.60
N MET A 73 3.96 -9.73 -1.42
CA MET A 73 2.57 -9.84 -0.98
C MET A 73 2.19 -11.28 -0.64
N ARG A 74 2.71 -12.26 -1.40
CA ARG A 74 2.60 -13.69 -1.05
C ARG A 74 3.22 -13.98 0.32
N GLN A 75 4.44 -13.50 0.56
CA GLN A 75 5.11 -13.70 1.85
C GLN A 75 4.34 -13.04 3.01
N LEU A 76 3.83 -11.82 2.82
CA LEU A 76 3.02 -11.15 3.85
C LEU A 76 1.72 -11.90 4.15
N HIS A 77 1.14 -12.56 3.16
CA HIS A 77 -0.02 -13.43 3.35
C HIS A 77 0.35 -14.70 4.13
N GLU A 78 1.45 -15.36 3.77
CA GLU A 78 1.96 -16.54 4.49
C GLU A 78 2.29 -16.24 5.96
N GLU A 79 2.79 -15.03 6.23
CA GLU A 79 3.08 -14.54 7.58
C GLU A 79 1.82 -14.04 8.34
N GLY A 80 0.65 -14.02 7.70
CA GLY A 80 -0.61 -13.59 8.29
C GLY A 80 -0.74 -12.07 8.49
N VAL A 81 0.13 -11.28 7.87
CA VAL A 81 0.09 -9.81 7.92
C VAL A 81 -1.10 -9.27 7.11
N ILE A 82 -1.41 -9.92 5.98
CA ILE A 82 -2.60 -9.65 5.17
C ILE A 82 -3.49 -10.90 5.11
N PRO A 83 -4.82 -10.75 5.00
CA PRO A 83 -5.75 -11.86 5.13
C PRO A 83 -5.87 -12.74 3.87
N SER A 84 -5.45 -12.24 2.70
CA SER A 84 -5.50 -12.99 1.44
C SER A 84 -4.52 -12.42 0.41
N TRP A 85 -4.12 -13.29 -0.53
CA TRP A 85 -3.50 -12.91 -1.80
C TRP A 85 -4.02 -13.84 -2.89
N VAL A 86 -4.31 -13.31 -4.07
CA VAL A 86 -4.79 -14.11 -5.21
C VAL A 86 -3.61 -14.75 -5.92
N GLU A 87 -3.73 -16.07 -6.17
CA GLU A 87 -2.73 -16.86 -6.90
C GLU A 87 -2.70 -16.56 -8.40
#